data_AF-A0A023FEV5-F1
#
_entry.id   AF-A0A023FEV5-F1
#
_cell.length_a   1.000
_cell.length_b   1.000
_cell.length_c   1.000
_cell.angle_alpha   90.00
_cell.angle_beta   90.00
_cell.angle_gamma   90.00
#
_symmetry.space_group_name_H-M   'P 1'
#
loop_
_entity.id
_entity.type
_entity.pdbx_description
1 polymer ?
#
loop_
_entity_poly.entity_id
_entity_poly.type
_entity_poly.pdbx_seq_one_letter_code
_entity_poly.pdbx_strand_id
1 'polypeptide(L)'
;KRNMMKLVALLFIFGAHLASAETRYNVGRDQGLHIQKDWEDIECWYRGYHLRQNVSQAMEKPCERWTCYFGKYFPQVIVEG
;
A
#
# COMPACT_ATOMS: atom_id res chain seq x y z
N LYS A 1 8.12 40.80 -6.24
CA LYS A 1 7.95 39.68 -7.21
C LYS A 1 8.92 38.50 -6.98
N ARG A 2 10.22 38.71 -6.65
CA ARG A 2 11.23 37.65 -6.40
C ARG A 2 10.93 36.66 -5.26
N ASN A 3 10.20 37.07 -4.21
CA ASN A 3 9.82 36.19 -3.09
C ASN A 3 8.72 35.19 -3.41
N MET A 4 7.81 35.52 -4.35
CA MET A 4 6.66 34.67 -4.66
C MET A 4 7.09 33.39 -5.41
N MET A 5 8.05 33.50 -6.34
CA MET A 5 8.60 32.33 -7.06
C MET A 5 9.37 31.37 -6.13
N LYS A 6 10.02 31.89 -5.07
CA LYS A 6 10.68 31.05 -4.06
C LYS A 6 9.67 30.27 -3.22
N LEU A 7 8.55 30.92 -2.88
CA LEU A 7 7.46 30.30 -2.13
C LEU A 7 6.79 29.18 -2.93
N VAL A 8 6.56 29.42 -4.23
CA VAL A 8 6.04 28.42 -5.17
C VAL A 8 7.00 27.25 -5.32
N ALA A 9 8.30 27.49 -5.48
CA ALA A 9 9.30 26.42 -5.56
C ALA A 9 9.37 25.57 -4.28
N LEU A 10 9.25 26.19 -3.09
CA LEU A 10 9.17 25.48 -1.82
C LEU A 10 7.93 24.58 -1.73
N LEU A 11 6.76 25.06 -2.17
CA LEU A 11 5.52 24.27 -2.17
C LEU A 11 5.61 23.03 -3.08
N PHE A 12 6.30 23.11 -4.22
CA PHE A 12 6.51 21.94 -5.09
C PHE A 12 7.45 20.90 -4.47
N ILE A 13 8.45 21.32 -3.70
CA ILE A 13 9.38 20.40 -3.01
C ILE A 13 8.65 19.65 -1.88
N PHE A 14 7.83 20.34 -1.07
CA PHE A 14 7.06 19.69 -0.02
C PHE A 14 5.91 18.82 -0.54
N GLY A 15 5.28 19.21 -1.67
CA GLY A 15 4.22 18.41 -2.28
C GLY A 15 4.69 17.06 -2.82
N ALA A 16 5.91 16.98 -3.35
CA ALA A 16 6.47 15.73 -3.88
C ALA A 16 6.93 14.75 -2.77
N HIS A 17 7.29 15.25 -1.59
CA HIS A 17 7.75 14.42 -0.47
C HIS A 17 6.63 13.82 0.39
N LEU A 18 5.37 14.17 0.14
CA LEU A 18 4.20 13.60 0.84
C LEU A 18 3.63 12.33 0.16
N ALA A 19 4.17 11.91 -0.98
CA ALA A 19 3.58 10.88 -1.84
C ALA A 19 4.24 9.48 -1.70
N SER A 20 4.71 9.12 -0.51
CA SER A 20 5.15 7.74 -0.25
C SER A 20 4.91 7.38 1.21
N ALA A 21 3.65 7.08 1.55
CA ALA A 21 3.31 6.57 2.86
C ALA A 21 3.10 5.06 2.77
N GLU A 22 3.98 4.28 3.38
CA GLU A 22 3.74 2.85 3.58
C GLU A 22 2.65 2.69 4.64
N THR A 23 1.54 2.05 4.28
CA THR A 23 0.47 1.69 5.22
C THR A 23 0.35 0.18 5.32
N ARG A 24 0.19 -0.34 6.53
CA ARG A 24 0.04 -1.77 6.81
C ARG A 24 -1.36 -2.09 7.33
N TYR A 25 -2.01 -3.01 6.66
CA TYR A 25 -3.35 -3.50 7.00
C TYR A 25 -3.27 -4.95 7.46
N ASN A 26 -3.95 -5.30 8.55
CA ASN A 26 -3.94 -6.66 9.10
C ASN A 26 -5.36 -7.19 9.28
N VAL A 27 -5.49 -8.52 9.18
CA VAL A 27 -6.80 -9.21 9.21
C VAL A 27 -7.62 -8.91 10.46
N GLY A 28 -6.95 -8.65 11.60
CA GLY A 28 -7.63 -8.40 12.86
C GLY A 28 -8.28 -7.02 12.97
N ARG A 29 -7.90 -6.06 12.12
CA ARG A 29 -8.42 -4.68 12.16
C ARG A 29 -9.14 -4.27 10.89
N ASP A 30 -8.79 -4.86 9.76
CA ASP A 30 -9.21 -4.40 8.45
C ASP A 30 -10.24 -5.34 7.82
N GLN A 31 -11.51 -4.94 7.85
CA GLN A 31 -12.62 -5.74 7.30
C GLN A 31 -12.52 -6.01 5.79
N GLY A 32 -11.74 -5.21 5.06
CA GLY A 32 -11.52 -5.39 3.63
C GLY A 32 -10.38 -6.36 3.30
N LEU A 33 -9.69 -6.92 4.30
CA LEU A 33 -8.63 -7.90 4.14
C LEU A 33 -9.14 -9.30 4.53
N HIS A 34 -9.18 -10.19 3.56
CA HIS A 34 -9.55 -11.59 3.75
C HIS A 34 -8.38 -12.49 3.36
N ILE A 35 -8.11 -13.48 4.22
CA ILE A 35 -7.03 -14.43 4.02
C ILE A 35 -7.63 -15.82 4.16
N GLN A 36 -7.46 -16.63 3.13
CA GLN A 36 -7.79 -18.05 3.16
C GLN A 36 -6.49 -18.82 2.97
N LYS A 37 -6.18 -19.69 3.92
CA LYS A 37 -5.03 -20.58 3.84
C LYS A 37 -5.56 -22.00 3.77
N ASP A 38 -5.22 -22.68 2.69
CA ASP A 38 -5.39 -24.12 2.58
C ASP A 38 -4.01 -24.81 2.71
N TRP A 39 -3.99 -26.14 2.63
CA TRP A 39 -2.78 -26.95 2.77
C TRP A 39 -1.71 -26.66 1.71
N GLU A 40 -2.12 -26.19 0.53
CA GLU A 40 -1.23 -25.95 -0.61
C GLU A 40 -1.14 -24.47 -1.00
N ASP A 41 -2.21 -23.69 -0.77
CA ASP A 41 -2.31 -22.32 -1.27
C ASP A 41 -2.72 -21.32 -0.19
N ILE A 42 -2.27 -20.08 -0.41
CA ILE A 42 -2.60 -18.94 0.42
C ILE A 42 -3.22 -17.89 -0.49
N GLU A 43 -4.53 -17.73 -0.35
CA GLU A 43 -5.29 -16.68 -1.01
C GLU A 43 -5.31 -15.42 -0.16
N CYS A 44 -5.03 -14.29 -0.81
CA CYS A 44 -5.09 -12.99 -0.17
C CYS A 44 -5.96 -12.05 -0.99
N TRP A 45 -7.03 -11.60 -0.36
CA TRP A 45 -8.02 -10.72 -0.97
C TRP A 45 -8.05 -9.39 -0.21
N TYR A 46 -7.76 -8.30 -0.89
CA TYR A 46 -7.80 -6.96 -0.31
C TYR A 46 -8.64 -6.04 -1.18
N ARG A 47 -9.73 -5.50 -0.62
CA ARG A 47 -10.67 -4.60 -1.31
C ARG A 47 -11.17 -5.16 -2.66
N GLY A 48 -11.34 -6.48 -2.74
CA GLY A 48 -11.79 -7.19 -3.95
C GLY A 48 -10.67 -7.60 -4.93
N TYR A 49 -9.42 -7.27 -4.65
CA TYR A 49 -8.28 -7.70 -5.47
C TYR A 49 -7.61 -8.94 -4.90
N HIS A 50 -7.35 -9.92 -5.76
CA HIS A 50 -6.53 -11.09 -5.43
C HIS A 50 -5.05 -10.73 -5.54
N LEU A 51 -4.33 -10.84 -4.43
CA LEU A 51 -2.90 -10.57 -4.32
C LEU A 51 -2.14 -11.89 -4.14
N ARG A 52 -1.05 -12.05 -4.89
CA ARG A 52 -0.15 -13.19 -4.70
C ARG A 52 0.71 -12.99 -3.45
N GLN A 53 0.92 -14.07 -2.72
CA GLN A 53 1.76 -14.07 -1.52
C GLN A 53 3.17 -13.56 -1.82
N ASN A 54 3.64 -12.59 -1.03
CA ASN A 54 4.97 -11.99 -1.08
C ASN A 54 5.36 -11.41 -2.46
N VAL A 55 4.39 -11.12 -3.31
CA VAL A 55 4.59 -10.49 -4.61
C VAL A 55 4.02 -9.08 -4.56
N SER A 56 4.83 -8.10 -4.93
CA SER A 56 4.38 -6.72 -5.09
C SER A 56 3.58 -6.59 -6.38
N GLN A 57 2.34 -6.13 -6.27
CA GLN A 57 1.45 -5.88 -7.39
C GLN A 57 1.25 -4.38 -7.56
N ALA A 58 1.60 -3.86 -8.72
CA ALA A 58 1.29 -2.48 -9.08
C ALA A 58 -0.19 -2.36 -9.40
N MET A 59 -0.86 -1.42 -8.76
CA MET A 59 -2.27 -1.13 -8.96
C MET A 59 -2.41 -0.01 -9.98
N GLU A 60 -3.33 -0.15 -10.93
CA GLU A 60 -3.62 0.92 -11.88
C GLU A 60 -4.30 2.11 -11.20
N LYS A 61 -5.21 1.84 -10.25
CA LYS A 61 -5.94 2.84 -9.45
C LYS A 61 -6.27 2.28 -8.06
N PRO A 62 -5.90 2.99 -6.98
CA PRO A 62 -4.92 4.08 -6.93
C PRO A 62 -3.53 3.63 -7.46
N CYS A 63 -2.65 4.56 -7.81
CA CYS A 63 -1.28 4.27 -8.31
C CYS A 63 -0.35 3.78 -7.17
N GLU A 64 -0.80 2.77 -6.43
CA GLU A 64 -0.14 2.19 -5.27
C GLU A 64 0.47 0.84 -5.66
N ARG A 65 1.40 0.35 -4.84
CA ARG A 65 1.89 -1.03 -4.87
C ARG A 65 1.38 -1.77 -3.65
N TRP A 66 0.71 -2.88 -3.89
CA TRP A 66 0.12 -3.69 -2.85
C TRP A 66 0.87 -5.01 -2.75
N THR A 67 1.28 -5.37 -1.54
CA THR A 67 2.00 -6.62 -1.28
C THR A 67 1.30 -7.36 -0.16
N CYS A 68 0.86 -8.60 -0.42
CA CYS A 68 0.36 -9.46 0.64
C CYS A 68 1.51 -10.20 1.31
N TYR A 69 1.86 -9.79 2.53
CA TYR A 69 3.00 -10.30 3.27
C TYR A 69 2.55 -11.23 4.41
N PHE A 70 3.17 -12.42 4.47
CA PHE A 70 2.92 -13.39 5.52
C PHE A 70 4.13 -13.42 6.45
N GLY A 71 4.14 -12.49 7.40
CA GLY A 71 5.18 -12.39 8.41
C GLY A 71 5.03 -13.42 9.53
N LYS A 72 5.82 -13.25 10.59
CA LYS A 72 5.90 -14.17 11.72
C LYS A 72 4.60 -14.25 12.56
N TYR A 73 3.80 -13.19 12.58
CA TYR A 73 2.67 -13.07 13.51
C TYR A 73 1.30 -13.16 12.83
N PHE A 74 1.06 -12.34 11.81
CA PHE A 74 -0.21 -12.30 11.11
C PHE A 74 0.01 -11.95 9.63
N PRO A 75 -0.85 -12.44 8.72
CA PRO A 75 -0.91 -11.93 7.36
C PRO A 75 -1.26 -10.44 7.36
N GLN A 76 -0.65 -9.70 6.45
CA GLN A 76 -0.89 -8.27 6.29
C GLN A 76 -0.79 -7.87 4.81
N VAL A 77 -1.42 -6.75 4.46
CA VAL A 77 -1.19 -6.09 3.18
C VAL A 77 -0.43 -4.80 3.42
N ILE A 78 0.68 -4.66 2.71
CA ILE A 78 1.49 -3.45 2.67
C ILE A 78 1.07 -2.67 1.42
N VAL A 79 0.69 -1.40 1.61
CA VAL A 79 0.30 -0.47 0.56
C VAL A 79 1.33 0.64 0.51
N GLU A 80 1.97 0.83 -0.65
CA GLU A 80 2.99 1.86 -0.88
C GLU A 80 2.54 2.78 -2.02
N GLY A 81 2.49 4.10 -1.78
CA GLY A 81 2.13 5.09 -2.81
C GLY A 81 1.79 6.46 -2.23
#